data_AF-A0A6L8I2Y2-F1
#
_entry.id   AF-A0A6L8I2Y2-F1
#
_cell.length_a   1.000
_cell.length_b   1.000
_cell.length_c   1.000
_cell.angle_alpha   90.00
_cell.angle_beta   90.00
_cell.angle_gamma   90.00
#
_symmetry.space_group_name_H-M   'P 1'
#
loop_
_entity.id
_entity.type
_entity.pdbx_description
1 polymer ?
#
loop_
_entity_poly.entity_id
_entity_poly.type
_entity_poly.pdbx_seq_one_letter_code
_entity_poly.pdbx_strand_id
1 'polypeptide(L)'
;MALPCDGESLEPALTGGTTRDLVISDYYGIGPCVPHRMVRQGRFKLIYTHGHPDLLFDLEADRDELRNLAGDPSCEDTLARLKSILLDGWDPQEIDRQIRASQAERLFLKATPGDPASWDYVARKGDETRYVRRGSGGVDGTKADRRLPRIDPITPHFPAISQEDVASIIDGILPLPTYLSESERNAGRS
;
A
#
# COMPACT_ATOMS: atom_id res chain seq x y z
N MET A 1 21.26 -13.08 -6.87
CA MET A 1 21.67 -13.22 -5.46
C MET A 1 20.58 -12.56 -4.64
N ALA A 2 19.77 -13.33 -3.92
CA ALA A 2 18.74 -12.75 -3.05
C ALA A 2 19.46 -11.98 -1.93
N LEU A 3 19.01 -10.76 -1.64
CA LEU A 3 19.47 -10.06 -0.44
C LEU A 3 19.10 -10.91 0.79
N PRO A 4 19.97 -11.00 1.80
CA PRO A 4 19.62 -11.68 3.04
C PRO A 4 18.35 -11.06 3.61
N CYS A 5 17.40 -11.91 3.98
CA CYS A 5 16.14 -11.52 4.62
C CYS A 5 16.22 -11.92 6.09
N ASP A 6 15.97 -10.98 7.00
CA ASP A 6 15.99 -11.22 8.45
C ASP A 6 14.72 -11.93 8.96
N GLY A 7 13.70 -12.03 8.10
CA GLY A 7 12.45 -12.74 8.36
C GLY A 7 12.42 -14.14 7.76
N GLU A 8 11.45 -14.93 8.24
CA GLU A 8 11.15 -16.28 7.74
C GLU A 8 9.80 -16.28 7.00
N SER A 9 9.62 -17.25 6.11
CA SER A 9 8.33 -17.46 5.44
C SER A 9 7.23 -17.79 6.44
N LEU A 10 6.04 -17.23 6.25
CA LEU A 10 4.84 -17.57 7.01
C LEU A 10 4.04 -18.72 6.40
N GLU A 11 4.48 -19.27 5.26
CA GLU A 11 3.80 -20.40 4.60
C GLU A 11 3.60 -21.62 5.53
N PRO A 12 4.57 -22.02 6.38
CA PRO A 12 4.35 -23.10 7.33
C PRO A 12 3.18 -22.85 8.29
N ALA A 13 2.98 -21.60 8.75
CA ALA A 13 1.86 -21.28 9.64
C ALA A 13 0.50 -21.46 8.95
N LEU A 14 0.43 -21.25 7.63
CA LEU A 14 -0.82 -21.44 6.87
C LEU A 14 -1.25 -22.90 6.83
N THR A 15 -0.31 -23.83 6.92
CA THR A 15 -0.55 -25.28 6.94
C THR A 15 -0.54 -25.88 8.36
N GLY A 16 -0.59 -25.04 9.40
CA GLY A 16 -0.57 -25.47 10.81
C GLY A 16 0.82 -25.89 11.32
N GLY A 17 1.88 -25.61 10.57
CA GLY A 17 3.26 -25.75 10.99
C GLY A 17 3.69 -24.62 11.94
N THR A 18 4.78 -24.85 12.67
CA THR A 18 5.35 -23.86 13.58
C THR A 18 6.16 -22.81 12.83
N THR A 19 6.03 -21.54 13.24
CA THR A 19 6.90 -20.44 12.81
C THR A 19 7.69 -19.89 13.98
N ARG A 20 8.69 -19.06 13.70
CA ARG A 20 9.45 -18.36 14.74
C ARG A 20 8.53 -17.50 15.61
N ASP A 21 8.59 -17.73 16.92
CA ASP A 21 7.95 -16.91 17.95
C ASP A 21 8.92 -15.81 18.42
N LEU A 22 9.34 -14.96 17.49
CA LEU A 22 10.22 -13.83 17.77
C LEU A 22 10.01 -12.74 16.73
N VAL A 23 9.67 -11.55 17.23
CA VAL A 23 9.52 -10.33 16.44
C VAL A 23 10.45 -9.26 17.01
N ILE A 24 11.19 -8.60 16.12
CA ILE A 24 12.05 -7.45 16.44
C ILE A 24 11.53 -6.26 15.62
N SER A 25 11.48 -5.09 16.25
CA SER A 25 11.14 -3.83 15.58
C SER A 25 12.10 -2.74 16.03
N ASP A 26 12.64 -2.00 15.07
CA ASP A 26 13.50 -0.86 15.31
C ASP A 26 12.82 0.44 14.92
N TYR A 27 13.13 1.52 15.65
CA TYR A 27 12.65 2.86 15.31
C TYR A 27 13.73 3.91 15.57
N TYR A 28 14.09 4.67 14.53
CA TYR A 28 15.08 5.76 14.60
C TYR A 28 14.55 7.04 13.95
N GLY A 29 13.22 7.18 13.92
CA GLY A 29 12.51 8.28 13.29
C GLY A 29 12.33 9.49 14.21
N ILE A 30 11.28 10.26 13.94
CA ILE A 30 10.93 11.44 14.77
C ILE A 30 10.36 10.92 16.10
N GLY A 31 10.98 11.29 17.23
CA GLY A 31 10.58 10.85 18.57
C GLY A 31 11.81 10.58 19.44
N PRO A 32 12.10 9.34 19.86
CA PRO A 32 13.37 9.00 20.49
C PRO A 32 14.49 9.17 19.46
N CYS A 33 15.19 10.30 19.49
CA CYS A 33 16.40 10.55 18.70
C CYS A 33 17.61 9.74 19.21
N VAL A 34 17.36 8.49 19.59
CA VAL A 34 18.27 7.51 20.19
C VAL A 34 17.82 6.11 19.74
N PRO A 35 18.70 5.09 19.78
CA PRO A 35 18.32 3.73 19.44
C PRO A 35 17.09 3.26 20.23
N HIS A 36 16.05 2.85 19.51
CA HIS A 36 14.84 2.27 20.08
C HIS A 36 14.54 0.94 19.39
N ARG A 37 14.39 -0.11 20.20
CA ARG A 37 14.13 -1.46 19.75
C ARG A 37 13.07 -2.12 20.62
N MET A 38 12.17 -2.86 20.00
CA MET A 38 11.19 -3.72 20.64
C MET A 38 11.47 -5.17 20.28
N VAL A 39 11.35 -6.05 21.28
CA VAL A 39 11.32 -7.50 21.07
C VAL A 39 10.02 -8.07 21.63
N ARG A 40 9.37 -8.95 20.87
CA ARG A 40 8.22 -9.74 21.33
C ARG A 40 8.52 -11.21 21.13
N GLN A 41 8.32 -11.98 22.19
CA GLN A 41 8.36 -13.44 22.17
C GLN A 41 7.30 -13.99 23.12
N GLY A 42 6.43 -14.83 22.57
CA GLY A 42 5.25 -15.35 23.26
C GLY A 42 4.35 -14.20 23.71
N ARG A 43 3.97 -14.25 24.99
CA ARG A 43 3.12 -13.22 25.60
C ARG A 43 3.85 -11.94 25.98
N PHE A 44 5.18 -11.95 26.06
CA PHE A 44 5.93 -10.80 26.58
C PHE A 44 6.44 -9.90 25.47
N LYS A 45 6.36 -8.59 25.72
CA LYS A 45 6.90 -7.53 24.87
C LYS A 45 7.81 -6.64 25.71
N LEU A 46 9.05 -6.47 25.25
CA LEU A 46 10.03 -5.57 25.84
C LEU A 46 10.30 -4.44 24.85
N ILE A 47 10.22 -3.20 25.33
CA ILE A 47 10.63 -2.00 24.61
C ILE A 47 11.88 -1.44 25.31
N TYR A 48 12.96 -1.35 24.55
CA TYR A 48 14.22 -0.74 24.95
C TYR A 48 14.38 0.60 24.24
N THR A 49 14.62 1.66 25.00
CA THR A 49 15.02 2.95 24.46
C THR A 49 16.35 3.32 25.11
N HIS A 50 17.40 3.50 24.32
CA HIS A 50 18.75 3.69 24.83
C HIS A 50 18.82 4.90 25.78
N GLY A 51 19.32 4.67 27.01
CA GLY A 51 19.40 5.71 28.05
C GLY A 51 18.10 5.97 28.82
N HIS A 52 17.04 5.18 28.58
CA HIS A 52 15.75 5.32 29.25
C HIS A 52 15.34 4.00 29.95
N PRO A 53 14.38 4.06 30.90
CA PRO A 53 13.86 2.85 31.54
C PRO A 53 13.26 1.87 30.54
N ASP A 54 13.45 0.58 30.80
CA ASP A 54 12.81 -0.47 30.02
C ASP A 54 11.31 -0.51 30.28
N LEU A 55 10.55 -0.91 29.26
CA LEU A 55 9.13 -1.20 29.38
C LEU A 55 8.89 -2.66 29.04
N LEU A 56 8.42 -3.45 30.02
CA LEU A 56 8.08 -4.86 29.86
C LEU A 56 6.59 -5.04 30.09
N PHE A 57 5.90 -5.68 29.14
CA PHE A 57 4.47 -5.93 29.20
C PHE A 57 4.16 -7.41 28.98
N ASP A 58 3.16 -7.90 29.70
CA ASP A 58 2.55 -9.20 29.49
C ASP A 58 1.25 -9.01 28.70
N LEU A 59 1.28 -9.31 27.40
CA LEU A 59 0.18 -9.03 26.48
C LEU A 59 -1.02 -9.97 26.65
N GLU A 60 -0.86 -11.08 27.37
CA GLU A 60 -2.01 -11.95 27.71
C GLU A 60 -2.76 -11.40 28.92
N ALA A 61 -2.03 -10.93 29.94
CA ALA A 61 -2.62 -10.38 31.16
C ALA A 61 -3.02 -8.90 31.01
N ASP A 62 -2.34 -8.15 30.15
CA ASP A 62 -2.46 -6.71 29.96
C ASP A 62 -2.33 -6.35 28.47
N ARG A 63 -3.43 -6.49 27.74
CA ARG A 63 -3.51 -6.24 26.29
C ARG A 63 -3.32 -4.77 25.91
N ASP A 64 -3.57 -3.86 26.85
CA ASP A 64 -3.53 -2.41 26.64
C ASP A 64 -2.19 -1.80 27.09
N GLU A 65 -1.24 -2.62 27.55
CA GLU A 65 0.13 -2.22 27.93
C GLU A 65 0.15 -1.13 29.01
N LEU A 66 -0.75 -1.22 29.99
CA LEU A 66 -0.93 -0.22 31.05
C LEU A 66 0.00 -0.44 32.25
N ARG A 67 0.46 -1.67 32.48
CA ARG A 67 1.30 -2.05 33.62
C ARG A 67 2.70 -2.43 33.15
N ASN A 68 3.66 -1.55 33.40
CA ASN A 68 5.08 -1.88 33.20
C ASN A 68 5.59 -2.84 34.28
N LEU A 69 6.07 -4.01 33.85
CA LEU A 69 6.63 -5.09 34.67
C LEU A 69 8.17 -5.06 34.77
N ALA A 70 8.84 -4.10 34.13
CA ALA A 70 10.31 -4.08 34.09
C ALA A 70 10.97 -3.91 35.46
N GLY A 71 10.25 -3.34 36.43
CA GLY A 71 10.70 -3.22 37.82
C GLY A 71 10.17 -4.31 38.76
N ASP A 72 9.39 -5.26 38.26
CA ASP A 72 8.80 -6.33 39.07
C ASP A 72 9.81 -7.47 39.25
N PRO A 73 10.25 -7.81 40.49
CA PRO A 73 11.21 -8.89 40.73
C PRO A 73 10.76 -10.25 40.21
N SER A 74 9.44 -10.49 40.11
CA SER A 74 8.91 -11.74 39.54
C SER A 74 9.17 -11.89 38.04
N CYS A 75 9.52 -10.79 37.36
CA CYS A 75 9.74 -10.72 35.92
C CYS A 75 11.21 -10.53 35.54
N GLU A 76 12.15 -10.56 36.51
CA GLU A 76 13.57 -10.27 36.29
C GLU A 76 14.22 -11.22 35.26
N ASP A 77 13.97 -12.53 35.38
CA ASP A 77 14.47 -13.53 34.43
C ASP A 77 13.93 -13.30 33.01
N THR A 78 12.66 -12.90 32.91
CA THR A 78 12.01 -12.61 31.61
C THR A 78 12.61 -11.37 30.97
N LEU A 79 12.83 -10.31 31.77
CA LEU A 79 13.48 -9.09 31.31
C LEU A 79 14.90 -9.37 30.83
N ALA A 80 15.70 -10.09 31.61
CA ALA A 80 17.08 -10.44 31.28
C ALA A 80 17.17 -11.26 29.98
N ARG A 81 16.29 -12.26 29.84
CA ARG A 81 16.22 -13.11 28.64
C ARG A 81 15.85 -12.29 27.39
N LEU A 82 14.81 -11.46 27.47
CA LEU A 82 14.39 -10.62 26.35
C LEU A 82 15.45 -9.57 26.00
N LYS A 83 16.13 -8.98 26.99
CA LYS A 83 17.26 -8.08 26.76
C LYS A 83 18.42 -8.77 26.04
N SER A 84 18.75 -10.00 26.43
CA SER A 84 19.81 -10.76 25.76
C SER A 84 19.49 -10.97 24.28
N ILE A 85 18.22 -11.28 23.95
CA ILE A 85 17.79 -11.42 22.55
C ILE A 85 17.82 -10.07 21.83
N LEU A 86 17.37 -9.01 22.50
CA LEU A 86 17.29 -7.66 21.94
C LEU A 86 18.67 -7.11 21.54
N LEU A 87 19.67 -7.35 22.38
CA LEU A 87 21.05 -6.88 22.23
C LEU A 87 21.93 -7.83 21.39
N ASP A 88 21.43 -9.00 21.01
CA ASP A 88 22.19 -9.94 20.19
C ASP A 88 22.47 -9.35 18.80
N GLY A 89 23.74 -9.26 18.44
CA GLY A 89 24.20 -8.60 17.21
C GLY A 89 23.85 -7.11 17.10
N TRP A 90 23.43 -6.46 18.20
CA TRP A 90 22.92 -5.08 18.18
C TRP A 90 23.52 -4.24 19.31
N ASP A 91 24.47 -3.38 18.94
CA ASP A 91 25.09 -2.42 19.85
C ASP A 91 24.38 -1.05 19.75
N PRO A 92 23.62 -0.63 20.78
CA PRO A 92 22.96 0.66 20.76
C PRO A 92 23.92 1.84 20.67
N GLN A 93 25.12 1.77 21.25
CA GLN A 93 26.07 2.89 21.20
C GLN A 93 26.63 3.09 19.78
N GLU A 94 26.96 1.99 19.10
CA GLU A 94 27.37 2.02 17.70
C GLU A 94 26.26 2.61 16.83
N ILE A 95 25.02 2.17 17.05
CA ILE A 95 23.87 2.61 16.25
C ILE A 95 23.55 4.09 16.49
N ASP A 96 23.62 4.58 17.73
CA ASP A 96 23.45 6.00 18.04
C ASP A 96 24.48 6.85 17.26
N ARG A 97 25.74 6.39 17.21
CA ARG A 97 26.79 7.06 16.43
C ARG A 97 26.45 7.12 14.95
N GLN A 98 25.98 6.01 14.36
CA GLN A 98 25.60 5.95 12.96
C GLN A 98 24.39 6.83 12.63
N ILE A 99 23.38 6.86 13.51
CA ILE A 99 22.21 7.73 13.38
C ILE A 99 22.65 9.20 13.36
N ARG A 100 23.48 9.63 14.32
CA ARG A 100 23.99 11.01 14.40
C ARG A 100 24.83 11.39 13.18
N ALA A 101 25.70 10.50 12.72
CA ALA A 101 26.48 10.71 11.53
C ALA A 101 25.59 10.90 10.28
N SER A 102 24.61 10.02 10.08
CA SER A 102 23.63 10.11 8.98
C SER A 102 22.78 11.38 9.05
N GLN A 103 22.39 11.81 10.25
CA GLN A 103 21.66 13.07 10.44
C GLN A 103 22.53 14.28 10.07
N ALA A 104 23.78 14.33 10.56
CA ALA A 104 24.71 15.42 10.28
C ALA A 104 25.02 15.52 8.78
N GLU A 105 25.25 14.39 8.11
CA GLU A 105 25.48 14.33 6.66
C GLU A 105 24.28 14.87 5.87
N ARG A 106 23.06 14.42 6.20
CA ARG A 106 21.85 14.90 5.52
C ARG A 106 21.58 16.39 5.75
N LEU A 107 21.89 16.91 6.95
CA LEU A 107 21.79 18.34 7.23
C LEU A 107 22.81 19.14 6.43
N PHE A 108 24.04 18.64 6.30
CA PHE A 108 25.07 19.26 5.47
C PHE A 108 24.67 19.30 3.99
N LEU A 109 24.22 18.16 3.43
CA LEU A 109 23.74 18.08 2.05
C LEU A 109 22.55 19.02 1.81
N LYS A 110 21.60 19.08 2.74
CA LYS A 110 20.45 19.99 2.67
C LYS A 110 20.85 21.46 2.68
N ALA A 111 21.95 21.81 3.34
CA ALA A 111 22.47 23.19 3.40
C ALA A 111 23.33 23.56 2.18
N THR A 112 23.57 22.64 1.25
CA THR A 112 24.39 22.89 0.06
C THR A 112 23.67 23.85 -0.89
N PRO A 113 24.28 24.98 -1.31
CA PRO A 113 23.66 25.93 -2.23
C PRO A 113 23.39 25.34 -3.63
N GLY A 114 22.34 25.83 -4.29
CA GLY A 114 21.93 25.42 -5.63
C GLY A 114 20.53 24.84 -5.67
N ASP A 115 20.05 24.54 -6.88
CA ASP A 115 18.74 23.90 -7.06
C ASP A 115 18.87 22.38 -6.81
N PRO A 116 18.08 21.81 -5.87
CA PRO A 116 18.14 20.38 -5.61
C PRO A 116 17.58 19.59 -6.80
N ALA A 117 18.22 18.46 -7.12
CA ALA A 117 17.67 17.52 -8.09
C ALA A 117 16.35 16.92 -7.58
N SER A 118 15.33 16.80 -8.44
CA SER A 118 14.12 16.03 -8.11
C SER A 118 14.44 14.54 -8.20
N TRP A 119 14.13 13.81 -7.12
CA TRP A 119 14.18 12.36 -7.06
C TRP A 119 12.78 11.73 -7.09
N ASP A 120 11.76 12.51 -7.47
CA ASP A 120 10.40 12.01 -7.59
C ASP A 120 10.34 10.96 -8.71
N TYR A 121 9.82 9.78 -8.37
CA TYR A 121 9.64 8.73 -9.36
C TYR A 121 8.54 9.12 -10.36
N VAL A 122 8.94 9.34 -11.61
CA VAL A 122 8.00 9.55 -12.72
C VAL A 122 7.68 8.20 -13.34
N ALA A 123 6.54 7.64 -12.96
CA ALA A 123 6.16 6.29 -13.35
C ALA A 123 6.14 6.07 -14.87
N ARG A 124 5.56 7.01 -15.64
CA ARG A 124 5.62 7.01 -17.11
C ARG A 124 5.49 8.44 -17.64
N LYS A 125 6.45 8.85 -18.47
CA LYS A 125 6.37 10.07 -19.28
C LYS A 125 5.30 9.87 -20.37
N GLY A 126 4.35 10.80 -20.56
CA GLY A 126 3.31 10.66 -21.59
C GLY A 126 1.90 10.31 -21.10
N ASP A 127 1.64 10.22 -19.79
CA ASP A 127 0.29 9.94 -19.24
C ASP A 127 -0.76 10.99 -19.63
N GLU A 128 -0.29 12.21 -19.95
CA GLU A 128 -1.09 13.28 -20.52
C GLU A 128 -1.79 12.89 -21.84
N THR A 129 -1.30 11.86 -22.55
CA THR A 129 -1.82 11.39 -23.86
C THR A 129 -2.51 10.01 -23.83
N ARG A 130 -2.48 9.30 -22.69
CA ARG A 130 -2.80 7.84 -22.66
C ARG A 130 -4.29 7.50 -22.64
N TYR A 131 -5.13 8.36 -22.10
CA TYR A 131 -6.57 8.15 -21.94
C TYR A 131 -7.35 9.00 -22.94
N VAL A 132 -8.68 9.04 -22.84
CA VAL A 132 -9.48 9.89 -23.72
C VAL A 132 -9.06 11.35 -23.53
N ARG A 133 -8.50 11.93 -24.59
CA ARG A 133 -8.01 13.31 -24.68
C ARG A 133 -8.37 13.90 -26.04
N ARG A 134 -8.47 15.23 -26.16
CA ARG A 134 -8.66 15.88 -27.46
C ARG A 134 -7.54 15.46 -28.43
N GLY A 135 -7.91 14.94 -29.60
CA GLY A 135 -6.96 14.49 -30.64
C GLY A 135 -6.57 13.00 -30.61
N SER A 136 -6.94 12.24 -29.57
CA SER A 136 -6.57 10.81 -29.40
C SER A 136 -7.55 9.80 -30.03
N GLY A 137 -8.25 10.17 -31.10
CA GLY A 137 -9.29 9.31 -31.72
C GLY A 137 -10.63 9.29 -30.97
N GLY A 138 -10.80 10.14 -29.96
CA GLY A 138 -12.07 10.31 -29.23
C GLY A 138 -12.37 9.19 -28.22
N VAL A 139 -13.53 9.32 -27.56
CA VAL A 139 -14.00 8.38 -26.52
C VAL A 139 -14.11 6.96 -27.08
N ASP A 140 -14.64 6.82 -28.29
CA ASP A 140 -15.03 5.53 -28.84
C ASP A 140 -13.85 4.74 -29.41
N GLY A 141 -12.92 5.40 -30.12
CA GLY A 141 -11.69 4.76 -30.61
C GLY A 141 -10.77 4.30 -29.48
N THR A 142 -10.57 5.15 -28.47
CA THR A 142 -9.75 4.80 -27.29
C THR A 142 -10.37 3.64 -26.50
N LYS A 143 -11.70 3.60 -26.36
CA LYS A 143 -12.39 2.50 -25.66
C LYS A 143 -12.32 1.19 -26.44
N ALA A 144 -12.48 1.22 -27.77
CA ALA A 144 -12.40 0.03 -28.61
C ALA A 144 -10.98 -0.59 -28.59
N ASP A 145 -9.94 0.23 -28.72
CA ASP A 145 -8.55 -0.24 -28.74
C ASP A 145 -8.07 -0.81 -27.40
N ARG A 146 -8.66 -0.33 -26.30
CA ARG A 146 -8.29 -0.72 -24.93
C ARG A 146 -9.25 -1.73 -24.30
N ARG A 147 -10.31 -2.15 -25.01
CA ARG A 147 -11.28 -3.14 -24.52
C ARG A 147 -10.64 -4.53 -24.50
N LEU A 148 -10.63 -5.16 -23.33
CA LEU A 148 -10.22 -6.55 -23.14
C LEU A 148 -11.32 -7.35 -22.41
N PRO A 149 -11.65 -8.57 -22.85
CA PRO A 149 -11.21 -9.18 -24.11
C PRO A 149 -11.73 -8.40 -25.33
N ARG A 150 -10.98 -8.48 -26.44
CA ARG A 150 -11.42 -7.88 -27.70
C ARG A 150 -12.67 -8.61 -28.17
N ILE A 151 -13.70 -7.84 -28.51
CA ILE A 151 -14.97 -8.35 -29.04
C ILE A 151 -15.11 -7.76 -30.43
N ASP A 152 -15.32 -8.61 -31.42
CA ASP A 152 -15.54 -8.17 -32.80
C ASP A 152 -16.80 -7.30 -32.86
N PRO A 153 -16.78 -6.19 -33.62
CA PRO A 153 -17.96 -5.36 -33.79
C PRO A 153 -19.13 -6.19 -34.31
N ILE A 154 -20.20 -6.27 -33.51
CA ILE A 154 -21.43 -6.92 -33.93
C ILE A 154 -22.13 -5.96 -34.89
N THR A 155 -22.51 -6.44 -36.06
CA THR A 155 -23.29 -5.66 -37.01
C THR A 155 -24.59 -5.23 -36.35
N PRO A 156 -24.98 -3.94 -36.40
CA PRO A 156 -26.25 -3.50 -35.85
C PRO A 156 -27.40 -4.35 -36.39
N HIS A 157 -28.24 -4.86 -35.50
CA HIS A 157 -29.40 -5.68 -35.88
C HIS A 157 -30.55 -4.85 -36.47
N PHE A 158 -30.39 -3.53 -36.56
CA PHE A 158 -31.40 -2.62 -37.09
C PHE A 158 -31.18 -2.39 -38.59
N PRO A 159 -32.26 -2.31 -39.39
CA PRO A 159 -32.14 -1.91 -40.78
C PRO A 159 -31.61 -0.47 -40.86
N ALA A 160 -30.82 -0.19 -41.91
CA ALA A 160 -30.25 1.13 -42.11
C ALA A 160 -31.35 2.16 -42.37
N ILE A 161 -31.29 3.29 -41.67
CA ILE A 161 -32.15 4.45 -41.89
C ILE A 161 -31.30 5.51 -42.59
N SER A 162 -31.81 6.13 -43.64
CA SER A 162 -31.08 7.19 -44.35
C SER A 162 -30.91 8.43 -43.45
N GLN A 163 -29.87 9.23 -43.67
CA GLN A 163 -29.67 10.45 -42.88
C GLN A 163 -30.81 11.46 -43.05
N GLU A 164 -31.45 11.48 -44.22
CA GLU A 164 -32.61 12.32 -44.52
C GLU A 164 -33.84 11.90 -43.71
N ASP A 165 -34.06 10.58 -43.60
CA ASP A 165 -35.14 10.04 -42.77
C ASP A 165 -34.86 10.29 -41.28
N VAL A 166 -33.61 10.15 -40.82
CA VAL A 166 -33.23 10.47 -39.44
C VAL A 166 -33.50 11.94 -39.12
N ALA A 167 -33.12 12.86 -40.02
CA ALA A 167 -33.38 14.28 -39.84
C ALA A 167 -34.89 14.57 -39.80
N SER A 168 -35.65 13.98 -40.73
CA SER A 168 -37.12 14.13 -40.80
C SER A 168 -37.82 13.56 -39.56
N ILE A 169 -37.28 12.50 -38.95
CA ILE A 169 -37.78 11.95 -37.68
C ILE A 169 -37.49 12.92 -36.52
N ILE A 170 -36.27 13.48 -36.47
CA ILE A 170 -35.87 14.44 -35.42
C ILE A 170 -36.74 15.71 -35.50
N ASP A 171 -37.04 16.17 -36.71
CA ASP A 171 -37.90 17.34 -36.97
C ASP A 171 -39.40 17.02 -36.81
N GLY A 172 -39.76 15.77 -36.48
CA GLY A 172 -41.13 15.34 -36.23
C GLY A 172 -42.00 15.22 -37.49
N ILE A 173 -41.39 15.27 -38.68
CA ILE A 173 -42.05 15.14 -39.98
C ILE A 173 -42.41 13.68 -40.26
N LEU A 174 -41.49 12.76 -39.93
CA LEU A 174 -41.71 11.32 -40.01
C LEU A 174 -41.84 10.71 -38.61
N PRO A 175 -42.77 9.75 -38.41
CA PRO A 175 -42.83 9.01 -37.16
C PRO A 175 -41.61 8.07 -37.05
N LEU A 176 -41.28 7.67 -35.82
CA LEU A 176 -40.28 6.64 -35.59
C LEU A 176 -40.68 5.34 -36.33
N PRO A 177 -39.73 4.65 -36.97
CA PRO A 177 -39.99 3.34 -37.56
C PRO A 177 -40.59 2.39 -36.53
N THR A 178 -41.47 1.50 -36.99
CA THR A 178 -42.24 0.61 -36.12
C THR A 178 -41.36 -0.24 -35.18
N TYR A 179 -40.19 -0.69 -35.66
CA TYR A 179 -39.21 -1.45 -34.87
C TYR A 179 -38.45 -0.62 -33.82
N LEU A 180 -38.58 0.72 -33.84
CA LEU A 180 -38.06 1.64 -32.83
C LEU A 180 -39.17 2.21 -31.93
N SER A 181 -40.41 2.25 -32.42
CA SER A 181 -41.59 2.70 -31.68
C SER A 181 -41.97 1.77 -30.51
N GLU A 182 -42.47 2.34 -29.43
CA GLU A 182 -42.82 1.61 -28.19
C GLU A 182 -44.03 0.67 -28.31
N SER A 183 -44.81 0.74 -29.40
CA SER A 183 -46.06 0.00 -29.53
C SER A 183 -45.90 -1.53 -29.51
N GLU A 184 -44.75 -2.06 -29.94
CA GLU A 184 -44.50 -3.52 -29.88
C GLU A 184 -43.67 -3.95 -28.65
N ARG A 185 -42.95 -3.05 -27.97
CA ARG A 185 -42.24 -3.42 -26.72
C ARG A 185 -43.21 -3.83 -25.60
N ASN A 186 -44.45 -3.33 -25.65
CA ASN A 186 -45.51 -3.65 -24.70
C ASN A 186 -46.53 -4.70 -25.18
N ALA A 187 -46.43 -5.19 -26.43
CA ALA A 187 -47.35 -6.20 -26.96
C ALA A 187 -46.98 -7.67 -26.59
N GLY A 188 -45.84 -7.88 -25.91
CA GLY A 188 -45.38 -9.19 -25.44
C GLY A 188 -45.36 -9.37 -23.92
N ARG A 189 -45.95 -8.44 -23.15
CA ARG A 189 -46.15 -8.55 -21.70
C ARG A 189 -47.63 -8.34 -21.36
N SER A 190 -48.44 -9.35 -21.67
CA SER A 190 -49.74 -9.61 -21.04
C SER A 190 -49.89 -11.10 -20.81
#